data_AF-A0AAU3DKL0-F1
#
_entry.id   AF-A0AAU3DKL0-F1
#
_cell.length_a   1.000
_cell.length_b   1.000
_cell.length_c   1.000
_cell.angle_alpha   90.00
_cell.angle_beta   90.00
_cell.angle_gamma   90.00
#
_symmetry.space_group_name_H-M   'P 1'
#
loop_
_entity.id
_entity.type
_entity.pdbx_description
1 polymer ?
#
loop_
_entity_poly.entity_id
_entity_poly.type
_entity_poly.pdbx_seq_one_letter_code
_entity_poly.pdbx_strand_id
1 'polypeptide(L)'
;MHGSEDSDADVLAESTHPPEGITYAASFPGVDLVCDRRLKFYRPSELPAYLLKAAAGRRVILHAMHSVSDWLAFAVWEEGRLRRSLSLSPDGGIVENVGDPLPFEAPYWAGDRAMEDYALPFHPLDLGNEALRSFFGFLLEGSLSPEDVDPDTVPLLGFARTRADAVRRPRSGR
;
A
#
# COMPACT_ATOMS: atom_id res chain seq x y z
N MET A 1 -29.34 20.59 -18.29
CA MET A 1 -28.97 19.24 -17.83
C MET A 1 -27.46 19.13 -17.98
N HIS A 2 -26.73 19.62 -16.99
CA HIS A 2 -25.27 19.55 -16.92
C HIS A 2 -24.98 18.42 -15.93
N GLY A 3 -24.50 17.29 -16.43
CA GLY A 3 -23.98 16.23 -15.55
C GLY A 3 -22.63 16.68 -15.04
N SER A 4 -22.53 16.98 -13.76
CA SER A 4 -21.27 16.97 -13.04
C SER A 4 -20.74 15.53 -13.07
N GLU A 5 -19.61 15.31 -13.71
CA GLU A 5 -18.76 14.17 -13.36
C GLU A 5 -18.17 14.50 -11.99
N ASP A 6 -18.90 14.20 -10.92
CA ASP A 6 -18.29 14.12 -9.59
C ASP A 6 -17.30 12.97 -9.66
N SER A 7 -16.00 13.31 -9.73
CA SER A 7 -14.99 12.40 -9.21
C SER A 7 -15.33 12.23 -7.74
N ASP A 8 -15.75 11.04 -7.32
CA ASP A 8 -15.93 10.72 -5.90
C ASP A 8 -14.56 10.87 -5.22
N ALA A 9 -14.30 12.08 -4.74
CA ALA A 9 -13.13 12.40 -3.95
C ALA A 9 -13.36 11.82 -2.56
N ASP A 10 -12.38 11.08 -2.08
CA ASP A 10 -12.44 10.36 -0.82
C ASP A 10 -11.14 10.65 -0.04
N VAL A 11 -11.07 10.26 1.23
CA VAL A 11 -9.89 10.49 2.08
C VAL A 11 -9.06 9.23 2.21
N LEU A 12 -7.76 9.37 2.43
CA LEU A 12 -6.83 8.25 2.52
C LEU A 12 -7.25 7.22 3.57
N ALA A 13 -7.76 7.66 4.73
CA ALA A 13 -8.22 6.77 5.81
C ALA A 13 -9.23 5.72 5.31
N GLU A 14 -10.20 6.13 4.49
CA GLU A 14 -11.30 5.29 4.00
C GLU A 14 -10.98 4.58 2.67
N SER A 15 -9.91 5.00 1.99
CA SER A 15 -9.63 4.62 0.60
C SER A 15 -8.54 3.55 0.44
N THR A 16 -7.94 3.07 1.53
CA THR A 16 -6.84 2.08 1.48
C THR A 16 -7.31 0.67 1.09
N HIS A 17 -8.61 0.39 1.19
CA HIS A 17 -9.22 -0.85 0.71
C HIS A 17 -10.39 -0.60 -0.26
N PRO A 18 -10.13 -0.15 -1.50
CA PRO A 18 -11.18 0.23 -2.42
C PRO A 18 -12.07 -0.95 -2.85
N PRO A 19 -13.33 -0.68 -3.23
CA PRO A 19 -14.20 -1.64 -3.91
C PRO A 19 -13.57 -2.24 -5.17
N GLU A 20 -14.10 -3.37 -5.63
CA GLU A 20 -13.62 -3.97 -6.87
C GLU A 20 -13.86 -3.04 -8.07
N GLY A 21 -12.82 -2.87 -8.89
CA GLY A 21 -12.89 -2.03 -10.09
C GLY A 21 -12.67 -0.54 -9.84
N ILE A 22 -12.47 -0.13 -8.59
CA ILE A 22 -12.10 1.22 -8.21
C ILE A 22 -10.63 1.27 -7.82
N THR A 23 -9.94 2.31 -8.28
CA THR A 23 -8.59 2.69 -7.86
C THR A 23 -8.66 4.09 -7.29
N TYR A 24 -8.19 4.32 -6.07
CA TYR A 24 -7.98 5.67 -5.57
C TYR A 24 -6.54 6.10 -5.82
N ALA A 25 -6.33 7.34 -6.23
CA ALA A 25 -4.99 7.87 -6.44
C ALA A 25 -4.89 9.37 -6.17
N ALA A 26 -3.71 9.81 -5.76
CA ALA A 26 -3.34 11.21 -5.65
C ALA A 26 -1.89 11.42 -6.05
N SER A 27 -1.58 12.64 -6.47
CA SER A 27 -0.21 13.08 -6.76
C SER A 27 0.05 14.35 -5.98
N PHE A 28 1.08 14.32 -5.15
CA PHE A 28 1.57 15.43 -4.33
C PHE A 28 3.02 15.73 -4.73
N PRO A 29 3.57 16.90 -4.35
CA PRO A 29 4.99 17.17 -4.56
C PRO A 29 5.88 16.05 -4.00
N GLY A 30 6.53 15.28 -4.89
CA GLY A 30 7.47 14.22 -4.52
C GLY A 30 6.89 12.83 -4.26
N VAL A 31 5.56 12.64 -4.29
CA VAL A 31 4.93 11.34 -4.02
C VAL A 31 3.66 11.14 -4.86
N ASP A 32 3.51 9.95 -5.42
CA ASP A 32 2.25 9.47 -5.98
C ASP A 32 1.72 8.36 -5.07
N LEU A 33 0.45 8.44 -4.69
CA LEU A 33 -0.26 7.42 -3.93
C LEU A 33 -1.25 6.70 -4.84
N VAL A 34 -1.27 5.38 -4.74
CA VAL A 34 -2.23 4.52 -5.45
C VAL A 34 -2.73 3.46 -4.48
N CYS A 35 -4.03 3.46 -4.22
CA CYS A 35 -4.71 2.45 -3.43
C CYS A 35 -5.56 1.58 -4.36
N ASP A 36 -5.29 0.27 -4.37
CA ASP A 36 -6.03 -0.70 -5.16
C ASP A 36 -5.96 -2.09 -4.55
N ARG A 37 -7.10 -2.77 -4.42
CA ARG A 37 -7.16 -4.12 -3.84
C ARG A 37 -6.37 -5.18 -4.64
N ARG A 38 -6.04 -4.92 -5.90
CA ARG A 38 -5.21 -5.78 -6.77
C ARG A 38 -3.73 -5.70 -6.43
N LEU A 39 -3.31 -4.74 -5.61
CA LEU A 39 -1.93 -4.61 -5.13
C LEU A 39 -1.64 -5.50 -3.91
N LYS A 40 -2.61 -6.32 -3.47
CA LYS A 40 -2.42 -7.32 -2.41
C LYS A 40 -1.62 -8.52 -2.93
N PHE A 41 -0.30 -8.42 -2.90
CA PHE A 41 0.61 -9.51 -3.28
C PHE A 41 1.13 -10.25 -2.05
N TYR A 42 0.93 -11.57 -2.00
CA TYR A 42 1.45 -12.41 -0.91
C TYR A 42 2.98 -12.47 -0.89
N ARG A 43 3.60 -12.36 -2.08
CA ARG A 43 5.03 -12.08 -2.26
C ARG A 43 5.18 -10.69 -2.86
N PRO A 44 5.38 -9.65 -2.03
CA PRO A 44 5.45 -8.29 -2.53
C PRO A 44 6.60 -8.08 -3.55
N SER A 45 7.65 -8.90 -3.53
CA SER A 45 8.73 -8.88 -4.55
C SER A 45 8.25 -9.14 -5.98
N GLU A 46 7.10 -9.80 -6.14
CA GLU A 46 6.51 -10.16 -7.44
C GLU A 46 5.69 -9.01 -8.06
N LEU A 47 5.80 -7.78 -7.52
CA LEU A 47 5.14 -6.60 -8.08
C LEU A 47 5.40 -6.50 -9.60
N PRO A 48 4.35 -6.43 -10.44
CA PRO A 48 4.50 -6.48 -11.88
C PRO A 48 5.47 -5.42 -12.43
N ALA A 49 6.37 -5.86 -13.32
CA ALA A 49 7.43 -5.01 -13.86
C ALA A 49 6.91 -3.73 -14.56
N TYR A 50 5.68 -3.73 -15.07
CA TYR A 50 5.10 -2.52 -15.67
C TYR A 50 4.80 -1.43 -14.63
N LEU A 51 4.47 -1.78 -13.38
CA LEU A 51 4.28 -0.83 -12.28
C LEU A 51 5.62 -0.22 -11.86
N LEU A 52 6.67 -1.05 -11.77
CA LEU A 52 8.03 -0.57 -11.53
C LEU A 52 8.53 0.35 -12.65
N LYS A 53 8.22 0.03 -13.91
CA LYS A 53 8.53 0.90 -15.06
C LYS A 53 7.78 2.24 -14.99
N ALA A 54 6.52 2.23 -14.55
CA ALA A 54 5.72 3.46 -14.39
C ALA A 54 6.31 4.42 -13.33
N ALA A 55 7.04 3.90 -12.35
CA ALA A 55 7.75 4.74 -11.38
C ALA A 55 8.95 5.49 -12.00
N ALA A 56 9.40 5.13 -13.21
CA ALA A 56 10.47 5.83 -13.93
C ALA A 56 11.76 6.04 -13.10
N GLY A 57 12.15 5.01 -12.34
CA GLY A 57 13.37 5.02 -11.51
C GLY A 57 13.19 5.64 -10.12
N ARG A 58 12.02 6.20 -9.80
CA ARG A 58 11.68 6.65 -8.46
C ARG A 58 11.63 5.48 -7.48
N ARG A 59 11.75 5.79 -6.19
CA ARG A 59 11.53 4.83 -5.10
C ARG A 59 10.08 4.34 -5.16
N VAL A 60 9.90 3.03 -5.10
CA VAL A 60 8.57 2.38 -5.05
C VAL A 60 8.44 1.69 -3.71
N ILE A 61 7.29 1.88 -3.06
CA ILE A 61 6.93 1.19 -1.84
C ILE A 61 5.60 0.50 -2.10
N LEU A 62 5.57 -0.80 -1.88
CA LEU A 62 4.32 -1.56 -1.76
C LEU A 62 4.09 -1.81 -0.28
N HIS A 63 2.85 -1.61 0.17
CA HIS A 63 2.43 -1.97 1.52
C HIS A 63 1.00 -2.51 1.46
N ALA A 64 0.76 -3.60 2.19
CA ALA A 64 -0.55 -4.21 2.35
C ALA A 64 -0.69 -4.79 3.75
N MET A 65 -1.85 -4.58 4.36
CA MET A 65 -2.26 -5.18 5.62
C MET A 65 -3.65 -5.82 5.48
N HIS A 66 -3.91 -6.84 6.30
CA HIS A 66 -5.23 -7.45 6.41
C HIS A 66 -5.48 -7.95 7.83
N SER A 67 -6.32 -7.22 8.56
CA SER A 67 -6.55 -7.44 10.00
C SER A 67 -7.25 -8.76 10.33
N VAL A 68 -8.11 -9.28 9.45
CA VAL A 68 -8.79 -10.57 9.69
C VAL A 68 -7.80 -11.74 9.77
N SER A 69 -6.64 -11.63 9.13
CA SER A 69 -5.64 -12.70 9.04
C SER A 69 -4.29 -12.29 9.62
N ASP A 70 -4.23 -11.17 10.35
CA ASP A 70 -2.99 -10.53 10.83
C ASP A 70 -1.86 -10.59 9.80
N TRP A 71 -2.16 -10.21 8.56
CA TRP A 71 -1.19 -10.31 7.48
C TRP A 71 -0.55 -8.95 7.21
N LEU A 72 0.78 -8.94 7.15
CA LEU A 72 1.59 -7.83 6.68
C LEU A 72 2.34 -8.27 5.41
N ALA A 73 2.35 -7.39 4.42
CA ALA A 73 3.34 -7.42 3.36
C ALA A 73 3.82 -6.02 3.00
N PHE A 74 5.13 -5.85 2.79
CA PHE A 74 5.67 -4.65 2.16
C PHE A 74 6.90 -4.97 1.33
N ALA A 75 7.21 -4.09 0.38
CA ALA A 75 8.45 -4.12 -0.36
C ALA A 75 8.91 -2.72 -0.76
N VAL A 76 10.22 -2.56 -0.89
CA VAL A 76 10.88 -1.31 -1.26
C VAL A 76 11.77 -1.57 -2.46
N TRP A 77 11.59 -0.76 -3.51
CA TRP A 77 12.50 -0.70 -4.65
C TRP A 77 13.14 0.68 -4.75
N GLU A 78 14.43 0.70 -5.03
CA GLU A 78 15.19 1.92 -5.29
C GLU A 78 16.04 1.70 -6.54
N GLU A 79 16.04 2.69 -7.45
CA GLU A 79 16.72 2.58 -8.75
C GLU A 79 16.27 1.33 -9.54
N GLY A 80 15.00 0.94 -9.37
CA GLY A 80 14.42 -0.25 -10.01
C GLY A 80 14.87 -1.59 -9.43
N ARG A 81 15.64 -1.62 -8.33
CA ARG A 81 16.11 -2.84 -7.66
C ARG A 81 15.36 -3.05 -6.36
N LEU A 82 14.95 -4.30 -6.10
CA LEU A 82 14.36 -4.68 -4.82
C LEU A 82 15.42 -4.52 -3.71
N ARG A 83 15.10 -3.74 -2.69
CA ARG A 83 15.96 -3.48 -1.52
C ARG A 83 15.52 -4.30 -0.31
N ARG A 84 14.21 -4.35 -0.08
CA ARG A 84 13.59 -5.06 1.04
C ARG A 84 12.25 -5.63 0.60
N SER A 85 11.94 -6.84 1.03
CA SER A 85 10.64 -7.48 0.83
C SER A 85 10.31 -8.34 2.04
N LEU A 86 9.16 -8.13 2.65
CA LEU A 86 8.71 -8.86 3.83
C LEU A 86 7.23 -9.21 3.67
N SER A 87 6.87 -10.46 3.96
CA SER A 87 5.48 -10.91 4.05
C SER A 87 5.37 -11.99 5.12
N LEU A 88 4.44 -11.79 6.06
CA LEU A 88 4.20 -12.75 7.13
C LEU A 88 2.78 -12.65 7.69
N SER A 89 2.28 -13.78 8.17
CA SER A 89 1.02 -13.88 8.93
C SER A 89 1.11 -15.06 9.91
N PRO A 90 0.27 -15.12 10.96
CA PRO A 90 0.29 -16.24 11.92
C PRO A 90 0.08 -17.59 11.24
N ASP A 91 -0.90 -17.67 10.34
CA ASP A 91 -1.23 -18.90 9.62
C ASP A 91 -0.17 -19.30 8.57
N GLY A 92 0.51 -18.31 7.97
CA GLY A 92 1.44 -18.51 6.86
C GLY A 92 2.92 -18.54 7.28
N GLY A 93 3.23 -18.16 8.51
CA GLY A 93 4.61 -17.90 8.93
C GLY A 93 5.24 -16.75 8.16
N ILE A 94 6.57 -16.81 7.98
CA ILE A 94 7.31 -15.89 7.10
C ILE A 94 7.28 -16.43 5.68
N VAL A 95 6.52 -15.76 4.82
CA VAL A 95 6.31 -16.11 3.41
C VAL A 95 7.43 -15.55 2.54
N GLU A 96 7.89 -14.36 2.89
CA GLU A 96 8.96 -13.66 2.19
C GLU A 96 9.77 -12.84 3.19
N ASN A 97 11.10 -12.90 3.09
CA ASN A 97 12.03 -12.11 3.89
C ASN A 97 13.32 -11.94 3.09
N VAL A 98 13.35 -10.91 2.24
CA VAL A 98 14.43 -10.64 1.28
C VAL A 98 15.05 -9.28 1.57
N GLY A 99 16.37 -9.19 1.48
CA GLY A 99 17.13 -7.97 1.77
C GLY A 99 17.29 -7.68 3.26
N ASP A 100 18.09 -6.67 3.57
CA ASP A 100 18.42 -6.31 4.95
C ASP A 100 17.25 -5.59 5.62
N PRO A 101 16.89 -5.95 6.87
CA PRO A 101 15.84 -5.25 7.62
C PRO A 101 16.08 -3.75 7.70
N LEU A 102 15.01 -2.97 7.57
CA LEU A 102 15.05 -1.53 7.73
C LEU A 102 15.14 -1.14 9.22
N PRO A 103 15.62 0.06 9.57
CA PRO A 103 15.84 0.44 10.97
C PRO A 103 14.62 0.28 11.89
N PHE A 104 13.41 0.57 11.40
CA PHE A 104 12.19 0.42 12.18
C PHE A 104 11.83 -1.04 12.50
N GLU A 105 12.36 -2.01 11.75
CA GLU A 105 12.14 -3.43 12.02
C GLU A 105 13.01 -3.95 13.17
N ALA A 106 14.11 -3.25 13.51
CA ALA A 106 15.12 -3.77 14.44
C ALA A 106 14.57 -4.21 15.82
N PRO A 107 13.68 -3.44 16.49
CA PRO A 107 13.12 -3.87 17.79
C PRO A 107 12.30 -5.15 17.69
N TYR A 108 11.65 -5.39 16.55
CA TYR A 108 10.84 -6.59 16.31
C TYR A 108 11.73 -7.83 16.16
N TRP A 109 12.80 -7.72 15.37
CA TRP A 109 13.76 -8.82 15.18
C TRP A 109 14.63 -9.08 16.42
N ALA A 110 14.84 -8.08 17.28
CA ALA A 110 15.56 -8.21 18.54
C ALA A 110 14.73 -8.90 19.64
N GLY A 111 13.40 -9.01 19.47
CA GLY A 111 12.47 -9.56 20.45
C GLY A 111 11.92 -8.53 21.45
N ASP A 112 12.23 -7.25 21.30
CA ASP A 112 11.71 -6.17 22.17
C ASP A 112 10.19 -5.96 21.99
N ARG A 113 9.63 -6.47 20.89
CA ARG A 113 8.19 -6.47 20.57
C ARG A 113 7.57 -7.87 20.62
N ALA A 114 8.14 -8.75 21.44
CA ALA A 114 7.63 -10.12 21.57
C ALA A 114 6.19 -10.17 22.07
N MET A 115 5.42 -11.09 21.50
CA MET A 115 4.05 -11.40 21.92
C MET A 115 4.03 -12.77 22.61
N GLU A 116 3.45 -12.84 23.80
CA GLU A 116 3.21 -14.11 24.48
C GLU A 116 2.07 -14.87 23.78
N ASP A 117 2.18 -16.21 23.72
CA ASP A 117 1.17 -17.11 23.14
C ASP A 117 0.77 -16.79 21.69
N TYR A 118 1.69 -16.26 20.88
CA TYR A 118 1.47 -15.91 19.48
C TYR A 118 2.31 -16.78 18.53
N ALA A 119 1.81 -17.06 17.32
CA ALA A 119 2.46 -17.97 16.36
C ALA A 119 3.76 -17.41 15.75
N LEU A 120 3.98 -16.11 15.89
CA LEU A 120 5.12 -15.37 15.34
C LEU A 120 5.87 -14.63 16.46
N PRO A 121 7.13 -14.23 16.23
CA PRO A 121 7.91 -13.48 17.22
C PRO A 121 7.30 -12.14 17.63
N PHE A 122 6.40 -11.57 16.84
CA PHE A 122 5.71 -10.29 17.09
C PHE A 122 4.42 -10.21 16.28
N HIS A 123 3.53 -9.27 16.61
CA HIS A 123 2.28 -9.05 15.89
C HIS A 123 2.54 -8.39 14.51
N PRO A 124 2.12 -8.99 13.38
CA PRO A 124 2.45 -8.46 12.05
C PRO A 124 1.86 -7.08 11.79
N LEU A 125 0.66 -6.79 12.31
CA LEU A 125 0.04 -5.49 12.12
C LEU A 125 0.76 -4.37 12.88
N ASP A 126 1.43 -4.69 14.00
CA ASP A 126 2.22 -3.69 14.74
C ASP A 126 3.41 -3.25 13.91
N LEU A 127 4.14 -4.21 13.33
CA LEU A 127 5.21 -3.90 12.38
C LEU A 127 4.67 -3.20 11.12
N GLY A 128 3.47 -3.57 10.68
CA GLY A 128 2.80 -2.97 9.53
C GLY A 128 2.49 -1.49 9.74
N ASN A 129 2.02 -1.13 10.93
CA ASN A 129 1.79 0.25 11.34
C ASN A 129 3.11 1.03 11.42
N GLU A 130 4.16 0.47 12.05
CA GLU A 130 5.48 1.12 12.07
C GLU A 130 6.08 1.28 10.66
N ALA A 131 5.78 0.36 9.74
CA ALA A 131 6.12 0.50 8.34
C ALA A 131 5.37 1.66 7.66
N LEU A 132 4.06 1.83 7.92
CA LEU A 132 3.29 2.97 7.40
C LEU A 132 3.88 4.30 7.89
N ARG A 133 4.14 4.41 9.19
CA ARG A 133 4.74 5.61 9.79
C ARG A 133 6.12 5.89 9.20
N SER A 134 6.96 4.87 9.08
CA SER A 134 8.32 5.02 8.55
C SER A 134 8.39 5.35 7.06
N PHE A 135 7.44 4.84 6.27
CA PHE A 135 7.43 5.03 4.82
C PHE A 135 6.69 6.28 4.38
N PHE A 136 5.58 6.60 5.04
CA PHE A 136 4.62 7.59 4.58
C PHE A 136 4.30 8.65 5.64
N GLY A 137 4.72 8.47 6.89
CA GLY A 137 4.48 9.42 7.97
C GLY A 137 3.06 9.42 8.53
N PHE A 138 2.27 8.36 8.32
CA PHE A 138 0.92 8.22 8.88
C PHE A 138 0.68 6.80 9.42
N LEU A 139 -0.40 6.62 10.20
CA LEU A 139 -0.94 5.32 10.59
C LEU A 139 -2.40 5.19 10.13
N LEU A 140 -2.87 3.95 9.99
CA LEU A 140 -4.29 3.65 9.78
C LEU A 140 -4.96 3.11 11.05
N GLU A 141 -4.20 2.38 11.86
CA GLU A 141 -4.67 1.81 13.11
C GLU A 141 -3.66 2.11 14.23
N GLY A 142 -4.15 2.25 15.47
CA GLY A 142 -3.31 2.48 16.65
C GLY A 142 -3.25 3.94 17.11
N SER A 143 -2.21 4.28 17.88
CA SER A 143 -2.06 5.61 18.48
C SER A 143 -1.31 6.56 17.55
N LEU A 144 -2.03 7.54 17.02
CA LEU A 144 -1.47 8.66 16.27
C LEU A 144 -0.64 9.57 17.17
N SER A 145 0.51 9.96 16.66
CA SER A 145 1.35 11.02 17.22
C SER A 145 1.00 12.36 16.58
N PRO A 146 1.19 13.52 17.26
CA PRO A 146 0.91 14.83 16.67
C PRO A 146 1.74 15.14 15.41
N GLU A 147 2.88 14.49 15.22
CA GLU A 147 3.68 14.59 13.98
C GLU A 147 3.22 13.70 12.83
N ASP A 148 2.30 12.75 13.06
CA ASP A 148 1.76 11.92 11.99
C ASP A 148 0.86 12.76 11.08
N VAL A 149 0.95 12.51 9.77
CA VAL A 149 0.00 13.02 8.79
C VAL A 149 -1.37 12.43 9.09
N ASP A 150 -2.37 13.29 9.24
CA ASP A 150 -3.75 12.88 9.44
C ASP A 150 -4.35 12.34 8.12
N PRO A 151 -4.59 11.01 8.00
CA PRO A 151 -5.09 10.41 6.77
C PRO A 151 -6.52 10.87 6.40
N ASP A 152 -7.29 11.41 7.35
CA ASP A 152 -8.61 12.00 7.09
C ASP A 152 -8.53 13.34 6.35
N THR A 153 -7.33 13.93 6.24
CA THR A 153 -7.10 15.20 5.55
C THR A 153 -6.46 15.05 4.18
N VAL A 154 -6.09 13.83 3.79
CA VAL A 154 -5.39 13.55 2.52
C VAL A 154 -6.41 13.14 1.45
N PRO A 155 -6.74 14.01 0.48
CA PRO A 155 -7.73 13.70 -0.54
C PRO A 155 -7.16 12.78 -1.61
N LEU A 156 -7.97 11.84 -2.07
CA LEU A 156 -7.72 10.95 -3.18
C LEU A 156 -8.84 11.04 -4.23
N LEU A 157 -8.49 10.84 -5.49
CA LEU A 157 -9.46 10.77 -6.59
C LEU A 157 -9.79 9.32 -6.90
N GLY A 158 -11.08 8.99 -6.98
CA GLY A 158 -11.58 7.69 -7.41
C GLY A 158 -11.61 7.52 -8.93
N PHE A 159 -11.06 6.41 -9.42
CA PHE A 159 -11.05 6.03 -10.83
C PHE A 159 -11.72 4.67 -11.03
N ALA A 160 -12.82 4.66 -11.78
CA ALA A 160 -13.50 3.43 -12.18
C ALA A 160 -12.85 2.83 -13.43
N ARG A 161 -12.58 1.52 -13.38
CA ARG A 161 -12.05 0.78 -14.53
C ARG A 161 -13.18 0.54 -15.53
N THR A 162 -13.19 1.29 -16.62
CA THR A 162 -14.09 1.01 -17.74
C THR A 162 -13.63 -0.25 -18.47
N ARG A 163 -14.57 -1.12 -18.89
CA ARG A 163 -14.23 -2.19 -19.84
C ARG A 163 -13.70 -1.54 -21.12
N ALA A 164 -12.68 -2.14 -21.75
CA ALA A 164 -12.06 -1.63 -22.98
C ALA A 164 -13.09 -1.38 -24.10
N ASP A 165 -14.21 -2.10 -24.08
CA ASP A 165 -15.29 -2.03 -25.08
C ASP A 165 -16.21 -0.81 -24.91
N ALA A 166 -16.10 -0.07 -23.80
CA ALA A 166 -16.93 1.10 -23.50
C ALA A 166 -16.37 2.42 -24.08
N VAL A 167 -15.13 2.43 -24.56
CA VAL A 167 -14.58 3.61 -25.26
C VAL A 167 -15.06 3.57 -26.72
N ARG A 168 -16.27 4.10 -26.95
CA ARG A 168 -16.80 4.31 -28.29
C ARG A 168 -15.90 5.32 -29.02
N ARG A 169 -14.94 4.83 -29.82
CA ARG A 169 -14.16 5.70 -30.71
C ARG A 169 -15.13 6.51 -31.58
N PRO A 170 -14.97 7.85 -31.68
CA PRO A 170 -15.77 8.62 -32.61
C PRO A 170 -15.57 8.04 -34.01
N ARG A 171 -16.68 7.76 -34.70
CA ARG A 171 -16.67 7.34 -36.10
C ARG A 171 -15.94 8.45 -36.89
N SER A 172 -14.77 8.13 -37.43
CA SER A 172 -14.12 8.98 -38.42
C SER A 172 -15.03 9.02 -39.65
N GLY A 173 -15.78 10.11 -39.78
CA GLY A 173 -16.54 10.39 -40.99
C GLY A 173 -15.59 10.77 -42.12
N ARG A 174 -15.66 10.01 -43.22
CA ARG A 174 -15.55 10.51 -44.59
C ARG A 174 -16.50 9.71 -45.46
#